data_AF-A0A7S2V260-F1
#
_entry.id   AF-A0A7S2V260-F1
#
_cell.length_a   1.000
_cell.length_b   1.000
_cell.length_c   1.000
_cell.angle_alpha   90.00
_cell.angle_beta   90.00
_cell.angle_gamma   90.00
#
_symmetry.space_group_name_H-M   'P 1'
#
loop_
_entity.id
_entity.type
_entity.pdbx_description
1 polymer ?
#
loop_
_entity_poly.entity_id
_entity_poly.type
_entity_poly.pdbx_seq_one_letter_code
_entity_poly.pdbx_strand_id
1 'polypeptide(L)'
;MDETIANVRAALMKTMSANAEERKMGEAYLKSLENQQGYSLVLLRIIELLQRSQDPAEKAVAQLAGIQFKNLAKKKWEPDEDAKENAIADVDKDQIKTNLVQLMTTVPADVQRQLS
;
A
#
# COMPACT_ATOMS: atom_id res chain seq x y z
N MET A 1 -8.76 -7.13 11.03
CA MET A 1 -8.46 -6.46 9.75
C MET A 1 -8.39 -4.95 9.93
N ASP A 2 -9.32 -4.32 10.65
CA ASP A 2 -9.29 -2.87 10.93
C ASP A 2 -8.06 -2.42 11.75
N GLU A 3 -7.61 -3.22 12.71
CA GLU A 3 -6.40 -2.91 13.49
C GLU A 3 -5.13 -2.87 12.61
N THR A 4 -5.00 -3.82 11.68
CA THR A 4 -3.88 -3.85 10.72
C THR A 4 -3.89 -2.61 9.82
N ILE A 5 -5.06 -2.19 9.34
CA ILE A 5 -5.23 -0.98 8.53
C ILE A 5 -4.80 0.26 9.34
N ALA A 6 -5.23 0.37 10.60
CA ALA A 6 -4.85 1.48 11.47
C ALA A 6 -3.34 1.54 11.72
N ASN A 7 -2.70 0.38 11.94
CA ASN A 7 -1.26 0.28 12.18
C ASN A 7 -0.45 0.64 10.93
N VAL A 8 -0.82 0.13 9.75
CA VAL A 8 -0.16 0.47 8.48
C VAL A 8 -0.33 1.95 8.16
N ARG A 9 -1.53 2.51 8.36
CA ARG A 9 -1.77 3.95 8.21
C ARG A 9 -0.88 4.78 9.13
N ALA A 10 -0.78 4.41 10.41
CA ALA A 10 0.08 5.10 11.36
C ALA A 10 1.56 5.01 10.98
N ALA A 11 2.00 3.86 10.46
CA ALA A 11 3.37 3.69 9.97
C ALA A 11 3.66 4.56 8.73
N LEU A 12 2.73 4.65 7.77
CA LEU A 12 2.84 5.57 6.63
C LEU A 12 2.90 7.04 7.06
N MET A 13 2.17 7.43 8.11
CA MET A 13 2.30 8.77 8.69
C MET A 13 3.69 9.00 9.31
N LYS A 14 4.25 7.99 9.99
CA LYS A 14 5.60 8.08 10.58
C LYS A 14 6.70 8.26 9.52
N THR A 15 6.55 7.69 8.32
CA THR A 15 7.53 7.90 7.23
C THR A 15 7.56 9.35 6.74
N MET A 16 6.54 10.14 7.04
CA MET A 16 6.48 11.58 6.73
C MET A 16 6.98 12.48 7.86
N SER A 17 7.33 11.93 9.02
CA SER A 17 7.77 12.72 10.18
C SER A 17 9.09 13.46 9.90
N ALA A 18 9.25 14.64 10.49
CA ALA A 18 10.52 15.37 10.48
C ALA A 18 11.61 14.62 11.27
N ASN A 19 11.22 13.80 12.26
CA ASN A 19 12.14 13.01 13.07
C ASN A 19 12.67 11.80 12.27
N ALA A 20 13.99 11.72 12.12
CA ALA A 20 14.64 10.64 11.38
C ALA A 20 14.45 9.26 12.00
N GLU A 21 14.32 9.18 13.33
CA GLU A 21 14.10 7.93 14.05
C GLU A 21 12.69 7.39 13.82
N GLU A 22 11.69 8.26 13.87
CA GLU A 22 10.29 7.88 13.58
C GLU A 22 10.13 7.39 12.13
N ARG A 23 10.80 8.04 11.17
CA ARG A 23 10.80 7.58 9.77
C ARG A 23 11.37 6.18 9.66
N LYS A 24 12.55 5.92 10.25
CA LYS A 24 13.17 4.59 10.24
C LYS A 24 12.28 3.53 10.88
N MET A 25 11.63 3.84 12.00
CA MET A 25 10.69 2.92 12.65
C MET A 25 9.48 2.59 11.76
N GLY A 26 8.92 3.61 11.09
CA GLY A 26 7.82 3.43 10.14
C GLY A 26 8.23 2.55 8.95
N GLU A 27 9.38 2.84 8.34
CA GLU A 27 9.93 2.07 7.22
C GLU A 27 10.23 0.62 7.61
N ALA A 28 10.85 0.40 8.77
CA ALA A 28 11.15 -0.94 9.26
C ALA A 28 9.89 -1.78 9.50
N TYR A 29 8.83 -1.15 10.03
CA TYR A 29 7.53 -1.80 10.19
C TYR A 29 6.87 -2.14 8.85
N LEU A 30 6.82 -1.20 7.90
CA LEU A 30 6.25 -1.48 6.58
C LEU A 30 7.04 -2.57 5.83
N LYS A 31 8.37 -2.62 6.02
CA LYS A 31 9.24 -3.64 5.44
C LYS A 31 9.00 -5.03 6.06
N SER A 32 8.70 -5.13 7.35
CA SER A 32 8.39 -6.43 7.97
C SER A 32 7.05 -7.01 7.48
N LEU A 33 6.12 -6.14 7.09
CA LEU A 33 4.83 -6.52 6.51
C LEU A 33 4.89 -6.82 5.01
N GLU A 34 5.94 -6.40 4.30
CA GLU A 34 6.04 -6.51 2.84
C GLU A 34 5.87 -7.96 2.34
N ASN A 35 6.30 -8.94 3.13
CA ASN A 35 6.23 -10.39 2.81
C ASN A 35 4.96 -11.07 3.35
N GLN A 36 4.11 -10.37 4.10
CA GLN A 36 2.90 -10.95 4.64
C GLN A 36 1.78 -11.02 3.60
N GLN A 37 1.09 -12.16 3.56
CA GLN A 37 -0.11 -12.31 2.75
C GLN A 37 -1.17 -11.27 3.15
N GLY A 38 -1.85 -10.69 2.16
CA GLY A 38 -2.86 -9.67 2.34
C GLY A 38 -2.34 -8.25 2.57
N TYR A 39 -1.03 -8.03 2.71
CA TYR A 39 -0.48 -6.69 2.89
C TYR A 39 -0.78 -5.76 1.70
N SER A 40 -0.66 -6.29 0.48
CA SER A 40 -1.04 -5.60 -0.76
C SER A 40 -2.51 -5.17 -0.77
N LEU A 41 -3.41 -6.01 -0.23
CA LEU A 41 -4.83 -5.70 -0.10
C LEU A 41 -5.10 -4.63 0.95
N VAL A 42 -4.35 -4.63 2.06
CA VAL A 42 -4.42 -3.57 3.08
C VAL A 42 -4.07 -2.22 2.48
N LEU A 43 -3.04 -2.14 1.63
CA LEU A 43 -2.68 -0.90 0.94
C LEU A 43 -3.81 -0.41 0.02
N LEU A 44 -4.41 -1.30 -0.78
CA LEU A 44 -5.56 -0.95 -1.62
C LEU A 44 -6.76 -0.48 -0.80
N ARG A 45 -7.02 -1.12 0.35
CA ARG A 45 -8.12 -0.72 1.24
C ARG A 45 -7.88 0.65 1.87
N ILE A 46 -6.64 0.98 2.24
CA ILE A 46 -6.28 2.32 2.74
C ILE A 46 -6.56 3.36 1.66
N ILE A 47 -6.17 3.10 0.41
CA ILE A 47 -6.45 4.00 -0.72
C ILE A 47 -7.96 4.19 -0.87
N GLU A 48 -8.73 3.10 -0.85
CA GLU A 48 -10.19 3.14 -0.99
C GLU A 48 -10.86 3.98 0.10
N LEU A 49 -10.43 3.85 1.36
CA LEU A 49 -10.98 4.58 2.49
C LEU A 49 -10.64 6.06 2.44
N LEU A 50 -9.40 6.40 2.06
CA LEU A 50 -8.88 7.76 2.13
C LEU A 50 -9.12 8.58 0.86
N GLN A 51 -9.49 7.95 -0.27
CA GLN A 51 -9.67 8.63 -1.57
C GLN A 51 -10.69 9.80 -1.53
N ARG A 52 -11.66 9.75 -0.62
CA ARG A 52 -12.72 10.77 -0.49
C ARG A 52 -12.42 11.83 0.58
N SER A 53 -11.35 11.64 1.36
CA SER A 53 -11.00 12.58 2.41
C SER A 53 -10.57 13.92 1.82
N GLN A 54 -10.93 15.00 2.53
CA GLN A 54 -10.45 16.34 2.22
C GLN A 54 -9.23 16.75 3.06
N ASP A 55 -8.88 15.95 4.08
CA ASP A 55 -7.71 16.19 4.92
C ASP A 55 -6.42 16.01 4.10
N PRO A 56 -5.55 17.04 4.01
CA PRO A 56 -4.26 16.95 3.33
C PRO A 56 -3.38 15.80 3.83
N ALA A 57 -3.41 15.50 5.13
CA ALA A 57 -2.63 14.41 5.72
C ALA A 57 -3.15 13.05 5.22
N GLU A 58 -4.46 12.86 5.17
CA GLU A 58 -5.05 11.61 4.67
C GLU A 58 -4.85 11.44 3.16
N LYS A 59 -4.90 12.53 2.38
CA LYS A 59 -4.54 12.51 0.96
C LYS A 59 -3.09 12.07 0.74
N ALA A 60 -2.16 12.57 1.57
CA ALA A 60 -0.76 12.17 1.49
C ALA A 60 -0.56 10.69 1.84
N VAL A 61 -1.25 10.17 2.85
CA VAL A 61 -1.22 8.73 3.17
C VAL A 61 -1.76 7.89 2.02
N ALA A 62 -2.86 8.31 1.38
CA ALA A 62 -3.39 7.61 0.21
C ALA A 62 -2.38 7.55 -0.95
N GLN A 63 -1.68 8.66 -1.21
CA GLN A 63 -0.62 8.71 -2.22
C GLN A 63 0.56 7.78 -1.86
N LEU A 64 1.03 7.79 -0.61
CA LEU A 64 2.09 6.90 -0.16
C LEU A 64 1.70 5.42 -0.25
N ALA A 65 0.46 5.08 0.14
CA ALA A 65 -0.06 3.73 -0.01
C ALA A 65 -0.05 3.28 -1.49
N GLY A 66 -0.44 4.16 -2.42
CA GLY A 66 -0.39 3.90 -3.85
C GLY A 66 1.04 3.67 -4.37
N ILE A 67 1.99 4.52 -3.95
CA ILE A 67 3.41 4.36 -4.29
C ILE A 67 3.96 3.02 -3.78
N GLN A 68 3.66 2.70 -2.51
CA GLN A 68 4.13 1.46 -1.90
C GLN A 68 3.53 0.24 -2.58
N PHE A 69 2.23 0.27 -2.90
CA PHE A 69 1.54 -0.78 -3.63
C PHE A 69 2.17 -1.00 -5.01
N LYS A 70 2.41 0.08 -5.78
CA LYS A 70 3.06 0.00 -7.09
C LYS A 70 4.44 -0.63 -7.01
N ASN A 71 5.25 -0.20 -6.04
CA ASN A 71 6.60 -0.74 -5.83
C ASN A 71 6.55 -2.23 -5.46
N LEU A 72 5.60 -2.62 -4.62
CA LEU A 72 5.39 -4.00 -4.21
C LEU A 72 4.95 -4.87 -5.40
N ALA A 73 3.98 -4.41 -6.18
CA ALA A 73 3.53 -5.10 -7.39
C ALA A 73 4.69 -5.27 -8.39
N LYS A 74 5.44 -4.19 -8.68
CA LYS A 74 6.59 -4.27 -9.59
C LYS A 74 7.64 -5.30 -9.16
N LYS A 75 7.86 -5.45 -7.85
CA LYS A 75 8.90 -6.34 -7.30
C LYS A 75 8.42 -7.78 -7.11
N LYS A 76 7.13 -8.00 -6.86
CA LYS A 76 6.60 -9.29 -6.34
C LYS A 76 5.46 -9.90 -7.14
N TRP A 77 5.00 -9.25 -8.21
CA TRP A 77 3.92 -9.78 -9.04
C TRP A 77 4.35 -11.08 -9.74
N GLU A 78 5.54 -11.05 -10.33
CA GLU A 78 6.23 -12.18 -10.96
C GLU A 78 7.73 -12.08 -10.63
N PRO A 79 8.15 -12.51 -9.43
CA PRO A 79 9.56 -12.47 -9.06
C PRO A 79 10.35 -13.53 -9.83
N ASP A 80 11.67 -13.33 -9.94
CA ASP A 80 12.60 -14.30 -10.52
C ASP A 80 12.52 -15.65 -9.80
N GLU A 81 13.00 -16.73 -10.44
CA GLU A 81 12.85 -18.10 -9.93
C GLU A 81 13.37 -18.29 -8.50
N ASP A 82 14.46 -17.59 -8.14
CA ASP A 82 15.08 -17.64 -6.81
C ASP A 82 14.28 -16.90 -5.72
N ALA A 83 13.29 -16.08 -6.10
CA ALA A 83 12.49 -15.25 -5.20
C ALA A 83 10.99 -15.58 -5.22
N LYS A 84 10.60 -16.72 -5.81
CA LYS A 84 9.20 -17.19 -5.89
C LYS A 84 8.49 -17.27 -4.54
N GLU A 85 9.20 -17.55 -3.45
CA GLU A 85 8.64 -17.57 -2.10
C GLU A 85 8.16 -16.19 -1.60
N ASN A 86 8.68 -15.11 -2.18
CA ASN A 86 8.31 -13.73 -1.85
C ASN A 86 7.23 -13.17 -2.78
N ALA A 87 6.69 -14.00 -3.68
CA ALA A 87 5.62 -13.60 -4.59
C ALA A 87 4.34 -13.25 -3.82
N ILE A 88 3.55 -12.35 -4.40
CA ILE A 88 2.18 -12.13 -3.93
C ILE A 88 1.40 -13.44 -4.10
N ALA A 89 0.65 -13.86 -3.08
CA ALA A 89 -0.16 -15.07 -3.15
C ALA A 89 -1.21 -14.95 -4.29
N ASP A 90 -1.48 -16.03 -5.02
CA ASP A 90 -2.36 -15.95 -6.18
C ASP A 90 -3.79 -15.52 -5.82
N VAL A 91 -4.28 -15.92 -4.64
CA VAL A 91 -5.56 -15.42 -4.09
C VAL A 91 -5.58 -13.90 -3.93
N ASP A 92 -4.46 -13.30 -3.51
CA ASP A 92 -4.34 -11.86 -3.37
C ASP A 92 -4.27 -11.20 -4.75
N LYS A 93 -3.58 -11.82 -5.73
CA LYS A 93 -3.51 -11.30 -7.10
C LYS A 93 -4.89 -11.15 -7.73
N ASP A 94 -5.77 -12.14 -7.55
CA ASP A 94 -7.12 -12.09 -8.13
C ASP A 94 -8.00 -11.03 -7.45
N GLN A 95 -7.88 -10.89 -6.12
CA GLN A 95 -8.53 -9.80 -5.41
C GLN A 95 -7.98 -8.42 -5.79
N ILE A 96 -6.65 -8.31 -5.98
CA ILE A 96 -6.00 -7.09 -6.45
C ILE A 96 -6.56 -6.69 -7.82
N LYS A 97 -6.62 -7.59 -8.79
CA LYS A 97 -7.16 -7.28 -10.14
C LYS A 97 -8.57 -6.72 -10.06
N THR A 98 -9.43 -7.34 -9.24
CA THR A 98 -10.83 -6.92 -9.06
C THR A 98 -10.91 -5.52 -8.44
N ASN A 99 -10.21 -5.32 -7.33
CA ASN A 99 -10.26 -4.07 -6.56
C ASN A 99 -9.55 -2.91 -7.30
N LEU A 100 -8.45 -3.20 -8.01
CA LEU A 100 -7.66 -2.20 -8.72
C LEU A 100 -8.45 -1.57 -9.86
N VAL A 101 -9.16 -2.37 -10.66
CA VAL A 101 -10.00 -1.85 -11.76
C VAL A 101 -11.08 -0.91 -11.21
N GLN A 102 -11.73 -1.28 -10.10
CA GLN A 102 -12.71 -0.41 -9.46
C GLN A 102 -12.05 0.88 -8.96
N LEU A 103 -10.93 0.78 -8.24
CA LEU A 103 -10.22 1.94 -7.70
C LEU A 103 -9.74 2.89 -8.80
N MET A 104 -9.25 2.39 -9.93
CA MET A 104 -8.83 3.22 -11.06
C MET A 104 -9.95 4.10 -11.61
N THR A 105 -11.21 3.77 -11.38
CA THR A 105 -12.36 4.59 -11.81
C THR A 105 -12.87 5.55 -10.73
N THR A 106 -12.50 5.34 -9.47
CA THR A 106 -13.08 6.09 -8.34
C THR A 106 -12.08 7.04 -7.66
N VAL A 107 -10.78 6.77 -7.73
CA VAL A 107 -9.77 7.57 -7.03
C VAL A 107 -9.44 8.87 -7.76
N PRO A 108 -9.05 9.96 -7.05
CA PRO A 108 -8.59 11.19 -7.67
C PRO A 108 -7.37 11.00 -8.58
N ALA A 109 -7.20 11.88 -9.58
CA ALA A 109 -6.20 11.73 -10.64
C ALA A 109 -4.76 11.52 -10.15
N ASP A 110 -4.37 12.16 -9.04
CA ASP A 110 -3.01 12.04 -8.49
C ASP A 110 -2.72 10.64 -7.94
N VAL A 111 -3.72 10.01 -7.32
CA VAL A 111 -3.64 8.63 -6.80
C VAL A 111 -3.80 7.64 -7.95
N GLN A 112 -4.70 7.94 -8.91
CA GLN A 112 -4.92 7.13 -10.10
C GLN A 112 -3.63 6.90 -10.89
N ARG A 113 -2.79 7.93 -11.03
CA ARG A 113 -1.46 7.85 -11.68
C ARG A 113 -0.47 6.91 -10.99
N GLN A 114 -0.70 6.57 -9.72
CA GLN A 114 0.12 5.56 -9.02
C GLN A 114 -0.39 4.14 -9.24
N LEU A 115 -1.63 3.98 -9.73
CA LEU A 115 -2.28 2.69 -9.96
C LEU A 115 -2.28 2.25 -11.44
N SER A 116 -2.09 3.19 -12.38
CA SER A 116 -2.02 2.97 -13.82
C SER A 116 -0.63 2.58 -14.32
#